data_AF-A0A2I0VGJ3-F1
#
_entry.id   AF-A0A2I0VGJ3-F1
#
_cell.length_a   1.000
_cell.length_b   1.000
_cell.length_c   1.000
_cell.angle_alpha   90.00
_cell.angle_beta   90.00
_cell.angle_gamma   90.00
#
_symmetry.space_group_name_H-M   'P 1'
#
loop_
_entity.id
_entity.type
_entity.pdbx_description
1 polymer ?
#
loop_
_entity_poly.entity_id
_entity_poly.type
_entity_poly.pdbx_seq_one_letter_code
_entity_poly.pdbx_strand_id
1 'polypeptide(L)'
;MERFLKRKERVEIDIDNLPADPDLRPSIWSYDVNDRDRVRRAYLLKGPHQPKNHQFPQTTIGNISRRFNSNWFEDFPDWMEYSIQKDAVFCLYCYANVKKLQTFIIIE
;
A
#
# COMPACT_ATOMS: atom_id res chain seq x y z
N MET A 1 45.17 0.24 -3.36
CA MET A 1 43.93 0.58 -2.62
C MET A 1 43.09 1.48 -3.51
N GLU A 2 42.25 0.89 -4.37
CA GLU A 2 41.32 1.65 -5.23
C GLU A 2 39.95 0.97 -5.28
N ARG A 3 39.39 0.63 -4.11
CA ARG A 3 37.95 0.38 -3.98
C ARG A 3 37.26 1.68 -3.63
N PHE A 4 37.50 2.71 -4.45
CA PHE A 4 36.86 4.02 -4.31
C PHE A 4 35.40 3.89 -4.73
N LEU A 5 34.52 3.93 -3.72
CA LEU A 5 33.10 4.31 -3.76
C LEU A 5 32.51 4.39 -5.18
N LYS A 6 32.07 3.26 -5.73
CA LYS A 6 31.10 3.28 -6.84
C LYS A 6 29.87 4.00 -6.28
N ARG A 7 29.74 5.29 -6.57
CA ARG A 7 28.58 6.09 -6.21
C ARG A 7 27.39 5.38 -6.84
N LYS A 8 26.54 4.76 -6.03
CA LYS A 8 25.30 4.16 -6.49
C LYS A 8 24.55 5.29 -7.17
N GLU A 9 24.40 5.20 -8.49
CA GLU A 9 23.70 6.19 -9.29
C GLU A 9 22.31 6.34 -8.67
N ARG A 10 21.95 7.57 -8.30
CA ARG A 10 20.64 7.82 -7.69
C ARG A 10 19.60 7.67 -8.78
N VAL A 11 18.79 6.62 -8.67
CA VAL A 11 17.58 6.48 -9.47
C VAL A 11 16.60 7.53 -8.95
N GLU A 12 16.28 8.52 -9.78
CA GLU A 12 15.25 9.50 -9.43
C GLU A 12 13.91 8.77 -9.30
N ILE A 13 13.20 9.02 -8.19
CA ILE A 13 11.88 8.46 -7.97
C ILE A 13 10.88 9.36 -8.68
N ASP A 14 10.17 8.79 -9.63
CA ASP A 14 8.99 9.38 -10.22
C ASP A 14 7.83 9.32 -9.22
N ILE A 15 7.57 10.45 -8.56
CA ILE A 15 6.54 10.56 -7.54
C ILE A 15 5.13 10.49 -8.14
N ASP A 16 4.97 10.95 -9.37
CA ASP A 16 3.66 11.02 -10.03
C ASP A 16 3.22 9.63 -10.50
N ASN A 17 4.18 8.76 -10.81
CA ASN A 17 3.95 7.38 -11.25
C ASN A 17 4.08 6.32 -10.13
N LEU A 18 3.91 6.71 -8.86
CA LEU A 18 3.90 5.75 -7.76
C LEU A 18 2.67 4.82 -7.80
N PRO A 19 2.85 3.50 -7.61
CA PRO A 19 1.78 2.51 -7.69
C PRO A 19 0.70 2.76 -6.64
N ALA A 20 -0.56 2.82 -7.08
CA ALA A 20 -1.69 3.06 -6.18
C ALA A 20 -2.04 1.82 -5.35
N ASP A 21 -2.02 0.62 -5.92
CA ASP A 21 -2.35 -0.61 -5.20
C ASP A 21 -1.32 -0.85 -4.07
N PRO A 22 -1.75 -1.00 -2.81
CA PRO A 22 -0.84 -1.16 -1.67
C PRO A 22 0.05 -2.39 -1.79
N ASP A 23 -0.37 -3.44 -2.48
CA ASP A 23 0.46 -4.64 -2.67
C ASP A 23 1.65 -4.40 -3.62
N LEU A 24 1.47 -3.50 -4.59
CA LEU A 24 2.51 -3.14 -5.55
C LEU A 24 3.51 -2.14 -4.98
N ARG A 25 3.25 -1.55 -3.81
CA ARG A 25 4.12 -0.52 -3.24
C ARG A 25 5.39 -1.16 -2.68
N PRO A 26 6.59 -0.71 -3.13
CA PRO A 26 7.82 -1.08 -2.46
C PRO A 26 7.78 -0.62 -1.00
N SER A 27 8.37 -1.42 -0.10
CA SER A 27 8.53 -1.04 1.30
C SER A 27 9.16 0.35 1.41
N ILE A 28 8.65 1.21 2.30
CA ILE A 28 9.21 2.56 2.46
C ILE A 28 10.72 2.54 2.81
N TRP A 29 11.18 1.43 3.37
CA TRP A 29 12.57 1.21 3.76
C TRP A 29 13.48 0.77 2.60
N SER A 30 12.92 0.35 1.46
CA SER A 30 13.71 0.00 0.27
C SER A 30 14.21 1.23 -0.47
N TYR A 31 13.59 2.39 -0.25
CA TYR A 31 14.05 3.67 -0.81
C TYR A 31 15.26 4.23 -0.06
N ASP A 32 16.02 5.10 -0.74
CA ASP A 32 17.11 5.86 -0.14
C ASP A 32 16.59 6.72 1.01
N VAL A 33 17.40 6.90 2.06
CA VAL A 33 17.03 7.62 3.27
C VAL A 33 16.52 9.04 2.96
N ASN A 34 17.10 9.70 1.95
CA ASN A 34 16.72 11.05 1.54
C ASN A 34 15.36 11.11 0.84
N ASP A 35 14.92 9.99 0.26
CA ASP A 35 13.70 9.94 -0.56
C ASP A 35 12.49 9.40 0.19
N ARG A 36 12.70 8.65 1.30
CA ARG A 36 11.60 8.02 2.06
C ARG A 36 10.53 9.01 2.46
N ASP A 37 10.93 10.19 2.94
CA ASP A 37 9.99 11.20 3.40
C ASP A 37 9.18 11.81 2.25
N ARG A 38 9.81 11.99 1.08
CA ARG A 38 9.14 12.43 -0.15
C ARG A 38 8.10 11.41 -0.59
N VAL A 39 8.45 10.13 -0.60
CA VAL A 39 7.53 9.04 -0.96
C VAL A 39 6.37 8.91 0.04
N ARG A 40 6.63 9.02 1.36
CA ARG A 40 5.57 9.03 2.38
C ARG A 40 4.56 10.14 2.13
N ARG A 41 5.05 11.37 1.95
CA ARG A 41 4.20 12.54 1.70
C ARG A 41 3.38 12.37 0.43
N ALA A 42 3.95 11.82 -0.63
CA ALA A 42 3.23 11.55 -1.87
C ALA A 42 2.04 10.60 -1.66
N TYR A 43 2.23 9.48 -0.96
CA TYR A 43 1.12 8.56 -0.68
C TYR A 43 0.06 9.18 0.24
N LEU A 44 0.46 9.95 1.26
CA LEU A 44 -0.49 10.64 2.13
C LEU A 44 -1.32 11.69 1.37
N LEU A 45 -0.71 12.41 0.43
CA LEU A 45 -1.40 13.38 -0.43
C LEU A 45 -2.32 12.70 -1.44
N LYS A 46 -1.92 11.55 -1.99
CA LYS A 46 -2.73 10.75 -2.93
C LYS A 46 -3.95 10.13 -2.25
N GLY A 47 -3.84 9.84 -0.96
CA GLY A 47 -4.89 9.20 -0.17
C GLY A 47 -4.92 7.68 -0.34
N PRO A 48 -5.84 7.00 0.38
CA PRO A 48 -5.92 5.55 0.37
C PRO A 48 -6.44 4.99 -0.96
N HIS A 49 -5.95 3.81 -1.35
CA HIS A 49 -6.48 3.12 -2.53
C HIS A 49 -7.81 2.43 -2.21
N GLN A 50 -8.91 3.07 -2.61
CA GLN A 50 -10.29 2.60 -2.38
C GLN A 50 -11.04 2.42 -3.72
N PRO A 51 -10.97 1.24 -4.35
CA PRO A 51 -11.62 1.00 -5.62
C PRO A 51 -13.15 0.87 -5.46
N LYS A 52 -13.89 1.93 -5.85
CA LYS A 52 -15.36 1.99 -5.71
C LYS A 52 -16.13 1.14 -6.74
N ASN A 53 -15.56 0.94 -7.93
CA ASN A 53 -16.20 0.20 -9.03
C ASN A 53 -15.59 -1.19 -9.24
N HIS A 54 -15.12 -1.83 -8.15
CA HIS A 54 -14.53 -3.16 -8.21
C HIS A 54 -15.50 -4.22 -7.69
N GLN A 55 -15.57 -5.35 -8.40
CA GLN A 55 -16.32 -6.51 -7.94
C GLN A 55 -15.43 -7.33 -7.01
N PHE A 56 -15.63 -7.15 -5.72
CA PHE A 56 -14.86 -7.85 -4.69
C PHE A 56 -15.08 -9.37 -4.79
N PRO A 57 -14.01 -10.17 -4.83
CA PRO A 57 -14.12 -11.62 -4.84
C PRO A 57 -14.90 -12.13 -3.64
N GLN A 58 -15.59 -13.23 -3.85
CA GLN A 58 -16.38 -13.90 -2.83
C GLN A 58 -15.73 -15.25 -2.51
N THR A 59 -15.38 -15.45 -1.26
CA THR A 59 -14.79 -16.69 -0.76
C THR A 59 -15.81 -17.43 0.09
N THR A 60 -15.86 -18.76 -0.02
CA THR A 60 -16.70 -19.58 0.86
C THR A 60 -15.84 -20.10 1.99
N ILE A 61 -16.19 -19.75 3.23
CA ILE A 61 -15.52 -20.23 4.43
C ILE A 61 -16.54 -21.07 5.21
N GLY A 62 -16.29 -22.38 5.26
CA GLY A 62 -17.29 -23.35 5.74
C GLY A 62 -18.53 -23.34 4.86
N ASN A 63 -19.68 -22.98 5.43
CA ASN A 63 -20.96 -22.86 4.73
C ASN A 63 -21.37 -21.40 4.48
N ILE A 64 -20.49 -20.43 4.74
CA ILE A 64 -20.82 -18.99 4.71
C ILE A 64 -20.12 -18.30 3.56
N SER A 65 -20.94 -17.62 2.76
CA SER A 65 -20.58 -16.72 1.68
C SER A 65 -19.91 -15.41 2.15
N ARG A 66 -18.59 -15.23 2.14
CA ARG A 66 -17.92 -14.01 2.62
C ARG A 66 -17.30 -13.19 1.49
N ARG A 67 -17.35 -11.86 1.57
CA ARG A 67 -16.70 -10.91 0.65
C ARG A 67 -16.37 -9.61 1.36
N PHE A 68 -15.42 -8.83 0.84
CA PHE A 68 -15.16 -7.49 1.34
C PHE A 68 -16.42 -6.59 1.21
N ASN A 69 -16.72 -5.84 2.27
CA ASN A 69 -17.82 -4.88 2.28
C ASN A 69 -17.31 -3.49 1.88
N SER A 70 -17.67 -3.02 0.68
CA SER A 70 -17.26 -1.71 0.17
C SER A 70 -17.72 -0.52 1.02
N ASN A 71 -18.76 -0.68 1.84
CA ASN A 71 -19.23 0.37 2.73
C ASN A 71 -18.19 0.73 3.80
N TRP A 72 -17.24 -0.16 4.10
CA TRP A 72 -16.14 0.15 5.01
C TRP A 72 -15.24 1.29 4.50
N PHE A 73 -15.25 1.60 3.20
CA PHE A 73 -14.58 2.80 2.70
C PHE A 73 -15.23 4.10 3.20
N GLU A 74 -16.53 4.08 3.49
CA GLU A 74 -17.25 5.23 4.06
C GLU A 74 -16.99 5.35 5.56
N ASP A 75 -16.89 4.20 6.25
CA ASP A 75 -16.55 4.14 7.69
C ASP A 75 -15.08 4.54 7.95
N PHE A 76 -14.18 4.23 7.02
CA PHE A 76 -12.73 4.40 7.15
C PHE A 76 -12.09 5.11 5.93
N PRO A 77 -12.52 6.34 5.61
CA PRO A 77 -12.17 7.01 4.35
C PRO A 77 -10.69 7.41 4.27
N ASP A 78 -10.02 7.59 5.40
CA ASP A 78 -8.69 8.22 5.43
C ASP A 78 -7.52 7.23 5.42
N TRP A 79 -7.75 5.97 5.81
CA TRP A 79 -6.64 5.03 6.07
C TRP A 79 -6.85 3.63 5.51
N MET A 80 -8.08 3.20 5.27
CA MET A 80 -8.36 1.85 4.79
C MET A 80 -8.08 1.76 3.29
N GLU A 81 -7.18 0.87 2.92
CA GLU A 81 -6.82 0.59 1.53
C GLU A 81 -7.18 -0.85 1.19
N TYR A 82 -7.54 -1.11 -0.07
CA TYR A 82 -7.79 -2.47 -0.54
C TYR A 82 -6.89 -2.78 -1.72
N SER A 83 -6.16 -3.90 -1.67
CA SER A 83 -5.42 -4.42 -2.82
C SER A 83 -6.33 -5.31 -3.65
N ILE A 84 -6.51 -4.95 -4.93
CA ILE A 84 -7.24 -5.79 -5.88
C ILE A 84 -6.44 -7.06 -6.17
N GLN A 85 -5.11 -6.96 -6.26
CA GLN A 85 -4.26 -8.11 -6.60
C GLN A 85 -4.24 -9.18 -5.52
N LYS A 86 -4.29 -8.77 -4.25
CA LYS A 86 -4.27 -9.70 -3.12
C LYS A 86 -5.62 -10.02 -2.50
N ASP A 87 -6.68 -9.34 -2.92
CA ASP A 87 -7.99 -9.41 -2.25
C ASP A 87 -7.85 -9.22 -0.73
N ALA A 88 -7.22 -8.11 -0.33
CA ALA A 88 -6.86 -7.87 1.06
C ALA A 88 -6.85 -6.39 1.45
N VAL A 89 -7.14 -6.13 2.73
CA VAL A 89 -7.16 -4.79 3.32
C VAL A 89 -5.80 -4.43 3.90
N PHE A 90 -5.40 -3.18 3.66
CA PHE A 90 -4.16 -2.57 4.11
C PHE A 90 -4.45 -1.23 4.82
N CYS A 91 -3.43 -0.68 5.46
CA CYS A 91 -3.51 0.56 6.22
C CYS A 91 -2.46 1.55 5.70
N LEU A 92 -2.91 2.69 5.17
CA LEU A 92 -2.06 3.74 4.59
C LEU A 92 -1.05 4.28 5.62
N TYR A 93 -1.52 4.61 6.82
CA TYR A 93 -0.69 5.15 7.89
C TYR A 93 0.34 4.13 8.40
N CYS A 94 0.00 2.84 8.33
CA CYS A 94 0.88 1.76 8.73
C CYS A 94 2.03 1.59 7.71
N TYR A 95 1.74 1.71 6.41
CA TYR A 95 2.76 1.76 5.38
C TYR A 95 3.74 2.94 5.59
N ALA A 96 3.21 4.12 5.92
CA ALA A 96 4.04 5.31 6.11
C ALA A 96 4.98 5.18 7.33
N ASN A 97 4.55 4.54 8.42
CA ASN A 97 5.23 4.63 9.71
C ASN A 97 5.85 3.32 10.23
N VAL A 98 5.45 2.16 9.72
CA VAL A 98 5.83 0.85 10.29
C VAL A 98 6.87 0.13 9.41
N LYS A 99 7.76 -0.67 10.02
CA LYS A 99 8.75 -1.49 9.31
C LYS A 99 8.16 -2.72 8.62
N LYS A 100 6.91 -3.08 8.94
CA LYS A 100 6.24 -4.27 8.43
C LYS A 100 4.84 -3.87 7.99
N LEU A 101 4.47 -4.26 6.76
CA LEU A 101 3.10 -4.14 6.26
C LEU A 101 2.20 -4.97 7.19
N GLN A 102 1.22 -4.33 7.79
CA GLN A 102 0.19 -5.01 8.56
C GLN A 102 -0.94 -5.30 7.58
N THR A 103 -0.97 -6.52 7.04
CA THR A 103 -2.12 -7.03 6.28
C THR A 103 -3.21 -7.33 7.28
N PHE A 104 -4.29 -6.56 7.26
CA PHE A 104 -5.47 -6.86 8.06
C PHE A 104 -6.35 -7.79 7.22
N ILE A 105 -6.25 -9.10 7.46
CA ILE A 105 -7.21 -10.05 6.93
C ILE A 105 -8.40 -10.05 7.90
N ILE A 106 -9.32 -9.11 7.72
CA ILE A 106 -10.66 -9.24 8.31
C ILE A 106 -11.60 -9.61 7.16
N ILE A 107 -11.79 -10.92 7.00
CA ILE A 107 -12.85 -11.51 6.18
C ILE A 107 -13.93 -11.94 7.17
N GLU A 108 -14.89 -11.05 7.46
CA GLU A 108 -16.16 -11.50 8.08
C GLU A 108 -17.04 -12.24 7.09
#